data_AF-A0AAJ4WAS1-F1
#
_entry.id   AF-A0AAJ4WAS1-F1
#
_cell.length_a   1.000
_cell.length_b   1.000
_cell.length_c   1.000
_cell.angle_alpha   90.00
_cell.angle_beta   90.00
_cell.angle_gamma   90.00
#
_symmetry.space_group_name_H-M   'P 1'
#
loop_
_entity.id
_entity.type
_entity.pdbx_description
1 polymer ?
#
loop_
_entity_poly.entity_id
_entity_poly.type
_entity_poly.pdbx_seq_one_letter_code
_entity_poly.pdbx_strand_id
1 'polypeptide(L)'
;MTIYQRPDEKILAESSKQGELKDFPDISRGWGVAFDKTGGIPPMEWFNALGKRTDEAVRYLLQRGIAEWSKTEDYPTGALVSHNQGVWLAEQSSKGVEPKNNTLWKETALTIEQIRKLIPVNSVNGKTGNVVLNAGDVGALKQGDFGLGSAKINIGEGSIDDTTRGTGFYLASPRSVGERPYNYSYFIHIKDTDVAAAQLGIRLDSNNMSLRIARNGVWTEWNEFITAYDIANYLPKMAVLYPQGTKDNPMIIGLNTRVIVDNPFPGHCVICMVEVKFKDKWGAPGFIYSSGGHGTAAYQYDDDKIIVQSGNIQVLNKPYNTGSPHAIADLTSAPFRVKVWKVT
;
A
#
# COMPACT_ATOMS: atom_id res chain seq x y z
N MET A 1 45.27 -44.32 -16.05
CA MET A 1 44.67 -44.53 -14.70
C MET A 1 44.36 -46.02 -14.58
N THR A 2 44.88 -46.71 -13.57
CA THR A 2 44.59 -48.14 -13.37
C THR A 2 43.19 -48.31 -12.80
N ILE A 3 42.33 -49.07 -13.48
CA ILE A 3 40.99 -49.41 -13.00
C ILE A 3 41.08 -50.76 -12.31
N TYR A 4 40.86 -50.77 -10.99
CA TYR A 4 40.87 -52.01 -10.22
C TYR A 4 39.58 -52.79 -10.45
N GLN A 5 39.72 -54.10 -10.65
CA GLN A 5 38.58 -54.99 -10.87
C GLN A 5 37.92 -55.35 -9.55
N ARG A 6 36.66 -55.77 -9.61
CA ARG A 6 35.94 -56.28 -8.46
C ARG A 6 36.69 -57.49 -7.86
N PRO A 7 36.78 -57.60 -6.52
CA PRO A 7 37.29 -58.79 -5.86
C PRO A 7 36.53 -60.06 -6.27
N ASP A 8 37.22 -61.19 -6.25
CA ASP A 8 36.72 -62.50 -6.68
C ASP A 8 35.76 -63.18 -5.68
N GLU A 9 35.28 -62.45 -4.67
CA GLU A 9 34.35 -62.89 -3.61
C GLU A 9 34.82 -64.08 -2.75
N LYS A 10 36.01 -64.63 -2.99
CA LYS A 10 36.55 -65.73 -2.20
C LYS A 10 36.98 -65.26 -0.82
N ILE A 11 36.63 -65.97 0.25
CA ILE A 11 37.12 -65.64 1.58
C ILE A 11 38.35 -66.49 1.89
N LEU A 12 39.40 -65.87 2.45
CA LEU A 12 40.61 -66.60 2.84
C LEU A 12 40.24 -67.63 3.92
N ALA A 13 40.62 -68.90 3.73
CA ALA A 13 40.40 -70.02 4.67
C ALA A 13 38.95 -70.54 4.85
N GLU A 14 38.00 -70.11 4.02
CA GLU A 14 36.58 -70.51 4.05
C GLU A 14 36.29 -72.02 3.93
N SER A 15 37.13 -72.79 3.23
CA SER A 15 36.92 -74.22 2.87
C SER A 15 38.04 -75.17 3.33
N SER A 16 38.79 -74.79 4.36
CA SER A 16 40.03 -75.47 4.79
C SER A 16 39.91 -76.99 5.11
N LYS A 17 40.41 -77.91 4.25
CA LYS A 17 40.73 -79.35 4.49
C LYS A 17 41.89 -79.90 3.58
N GLN A 18 42.31 -81.17 3.76
CA GLN A 18 43.65 -81.77 3.48
C GLN A 18 43.93 -82.25 2.02
N GLY A 19 45.10 -81.87 1.44
CA GLY A 19 45.74 -82.47 0.24
C GLY A 19 45.91 -81.58 -1.04
N GLU A 20 47.12 -81.55 -1.65
CA GLU A 20 47.54 -81.07 -3.02
C GLU A 20 48.20 -79.66 -3.26
N LEU A 21 49.05 -79.57 -4.32
CA LEU A 21 50.32 -78.79 -4.53
C LEU A 21 50.46 -77.91 -5.83
N LYS A 22 50.24 -76.55 -5.79
CA LYS A 22 51.12 -75.38 -6.23
C LYS A 22 50.33 -74.05 -6.42
N ASP A 23 51.00 -72.88 -6.57
CA ASP A 23 50.52 -71.47 -6.37
C ASP A 23 49.89 -71.24 -4.98
N PHE A 24 49.44 -70.04 -4.54
CA PHE A 24 48.54 -70.02 -3.36
C PHE A 24 47.22 -70.58 -3.89
N PRO A 25 47.08 -71.90 -3.92
CA PRO A 25 46.36 -72.60 -4.97
C PRO A 25 44.87 -72.35 -4.87
N ASP A 26 44.49 -71.88 -3.70
CA ASP A 26 43.17 -71.93 -3.16
C ASP A 26 43.10 -70.94 -2.01
N ILE A 27 42.65 -69.72 -2.33
CA ILE A 27 42.35 -68.67 -1.35
C ILE A 27 41.43 -69.23 -0.26
N SER A 28 40.45 -70.06 -0.61
CA SER A 28 39.52 -70.63 0.36
C SER A 28 40.17 -71.65 1.32
N ARG A 29 41.35 -72.18 1.02
CA ARG A 29 42.06 -73.14 1.89
C ARG A 29 42.99 -72.50 2.94
N GLY A 30 43.32 -71.21 2.76
CA GLY A 30 44.13 -70.46 3.73
C GLY A 30 45.53 -71.05 3.96
N TRP A 31 46.16 -70.68 5.08
CA TRP A 31 47.55 -71.05 5.38
C TRP A 31 47.77 -72.53 5.70
N GLY A 32 46.72 -73.33 5.84
CA GLY A 32 46.83 -74.79 5.99
C GLY A 32 47.63 -75.44 4.85
N VAL A 33 47.66 -74.78 3.68
CA VAL A 33 48.44 -75.18 2.51
C VAL A 33 49.97 -75.04 2.71
N ALA A 34 50.45 -74.24 3.66
CA ALA A 34 51.89 -74.05 3.91
C ALA A 34 52.54 -75.25 4.61
N PHE A 35 51.80 -75.92 5.49
CA PHE A 35 52.28 -77.14 6.17
C PHE A 35 52.63 -78.24 5.16
N ASP A 36 51.82 -78.38 4.10
CA ASP A 36 51.96 -79.45 3.12
C ASP A 36 53.03 -79.20 2.05
N LYS A 37 53.44 -77.94 1.83
CA LYS A 37 54.25 -77.55 0.65
C LYS A 37 55.60 -76.99 0.99
N THR A 38 55.68 -76.35 2.14
CA THR A 38 56.83 -75.53 2.53
C THR A 38 57.20 -75.74 4.00
N GLY A 39 56.81 -76.90 4.56
CA GLY A 39 57.16 -77.28 5.93
C GLY A 39 56.53 -76.40 7.02
N GLY A 40 55.39 -75.78 6.73
CA GLY A 40 54.67 -74.89 7.67
C GLY A 40 55.10 -73.44 7.60
N ILE A 41 56.04 -73.09 6.73
CA ILE A 41 56.55 -71.72 6.56
C ILE A 41 56.05 -71.18 5.22
N PRO A 42 55.08 -70.26 5.20
CA PRO A 42 54.59 -69.74 3.92
C PRO A 42 55.66 -68.88 3.21
N PRO A 43 55.91 -69.10 1.90
CA PRO A 43 56.83 -68.27 1.11
C PRO A 43 56.43 -66.80 1.06
N MET A 44 57.43 -65.94 0.87
CA MET A 44 57.23 -64.48 0.69
C MET A 44 56.30 -64.15 -0.48
N GLU A 45 56.31 -64.97 -1.53
CA GLU A 45 55.46 -64.81 -2.72
C GLU A 45 53.96 -64.92 -2.37
N TRP A 46 53.61 -65.78 -1.41
CA TRP A 46 52.20 -65.95 -0.97
C TRP A 46 51.74 -64.76 -0.14
N PHE A 47 52.61 -64.22 0.72
CA PHE A 47 52.34 -62.98 1.45
C PHE A 47 52.17 -61.79 0.50
N ASN A 48 53.05 -61.66 -0.49
CA ASN A 48 52.94 -60.62 -1.51
C ASN A 48 51.65 -60.75 -2.33
N ALA A 49 51.24 -61.97 -2.69
CA ALA A 49 49.98 -62.22 -3.40
C ALA A 49 48.74 -61.85 -2.56
N LEU A 50 48.71 -62.22 -1.27
CA LEU A 50 47.62 -61.86 -0.37
C LEU A 50 47.55 -60.34 -0.13
N GLY A 51 48.70 -59.71 0.12
CA GLY A 51 48.79 -58.24 0.29
C GLY A 51 48.31 -57.51 -0.96
N LYS A 52 48.76 -57.93 -2.14
CA LYS A 52 48.29 -57.38 -3.42
C LYS A 52 46.79 -57.52 -3.60
N ARG A 53 46.22 -58.71 -3.33
CA ARG A 53 44.78 -58.96 -3.44
C ARG A 53 43.97 -58.04 -2.52
N THR A 54 44.39 -57.87 -1.27
CA THR A 54 43.73 -56.98 -0.31
C THR A 54 43.83 -55.52 -0.76
N ASP A 55 45.01 -55.07 -1.20
CA ASP A 55 45.20 -53.70 -1.69
C ASP A 55 44.34 -53.42 -2.92
N GLU A 56 44.29 -54.34 -3.89
CA GLU A 56 43.45 -54.21 -5.07
C GLU A 56 41.96 -54.15 -4.72
N ALA A 57 41.50 -54.93 -3.74
CA ALA A 57 40.13 -54.89 -3.24
C ALA A 57 39.78 -53.57 -2.54
N VAL A 58 40.68 -53.05 -1.71
CA VAL A 58 40.51 -51.74 -1.07
C VAL A 58 40.52 -50.62 -2.12
N ARG A 59 41.44 -50.68 -3.10
CA ARG A 59 41.49 -49.71 -4.19
C ARG A 59 40.24 -49.74 -5.07
N TYR A 60 39.68 -50.91 -5.33
CA TYR A 60 38.39 -51.05 -6.02
C TYR A 60 37.28 -50.29 -5.28
N LEU A 61 37.12 -50.52 -3.98
CA LEU A 61 36.10 -49.83 -3.17
C LEU A 61 36.35 -48.32 -3.10
N LEU A 62 37.59 -47.88 -2.93
CA LEU A 62 37.94 -46.45 -2.93
C LEU A 62 37.65 -45.76 -4.26
N GLN A 63 37.79 -46.47 -5.39
CA GLN A 63 37.46 -45.92 -6.72
C GLN A 63 35.95 -45.80 -6.97
N ARG A 64 35.14 -46.68 -6.36
CA ARG A 64 33.70 -46.79 -6.66
C ARG A 64 32.77 -46.28 -5.57
N GLY A 65 33.23 -46.16 -4.33
CA GLY A 65 32.46 -45.74 -3.15
C GLY A 65 31.50 -46.80 -2.62
N ILE A 66 30.75 -47.45 -3.50
CA ILE A 66 29.85 -48.57 -3.21
C ILE A 66 30.20 -49.79 -4.06
N ALA A 67 29.99 -50.99 -3.53
CA ALA A 67 30.26 -52.23 -4.25
C ALA A 67 29.28 -52.44 -5.42
N GLU A 68 29.75 -53.05 -6.51
CA GLU A 68 28.86 -53.48 -7.58
C GLU A 68 27.99 -54.67 -7.15
N TRP A 69 26.75 -54.70 -7.65
CA TRP A 69 25.86 -55.83 -7.45
C TRP A 69 26.47 -57.11 -8.04
N SER A 70 26.32 -58.24 -7.34
CA SER A 70 26.71 -59.58 -7.79
C SER A 70 25.54 -60.51 -7.93
N LYS A 71 25.68 -61.43 -8.87
CA LYS A 71 24.79 -62.58 -8.95
C LYS A 71 25.04 -63.62 -7.85
N THR A 72 26.24 -63.66 -7.29
CA THR A 72 26.70 -64.72 -6.36
C THR A 72 26.63 -64.32 -4.88
N GLU A 73 26.57 -63.02 -4.60
CA GLU A 73 26.52 -62.43 -3.26
C GLU A 73 25.10 -62.46 -2.66
N ASP A 74 25.03 -62.59 -1.34
CA ASP A 74 23.80 -62.47 -0.56
C ASP A 74 23.65 -61.03 -0.04
N TYR A 75 22.53 -60.37 -0.37
CA TYR A 75 22.25 -59.00 0.05
C TYR A 75 21.15 -58.97 1.11
N PRO A 76 21.42 -58.53 2.36
CA PRO A 76 20.38 -58.33 3.37
C PRO A 76 19.53 -57.08 3.08
N THR A 77 18.35 -56.98 3.70
CA THR A 77 17.54 -55.75 3.69
C THR A 77 18.39 -54.57 4.19
N GLY A 78 18.37 -53.47 3.45
CA GLY A 78 19.16 -52.27 3.70
C GLY A 78 20.51 -52.22 2.96
N ALA A 79 20.91 -53.28 2.26
CA ALA A 79 22.15 -53.27 1.47
C ALA A 79 22.09 -52.25 0.32
N LEU A 80 23.23 -51.62 0.02
CA LEU A 80 23.40 -50.67 -1.09
C LEU A 80 24.41 -51.21 -2.11
N VAL A 81 24.04 -51.16 -3.39
CA VAL A 81 24.89 -51.61 -4.49
C VAL A 81 24.80 -50.68 -5.68
N SER A 82 25.86 -50.63 -6.51
CA SER A 82 25.77 -50.06 -7.85
C SER A 82 25.45 -51.14 -8.88
N HIS A 83 24.50 -50.88 -9.78
CA HIS A 83 24.21 -51.77 -10.91
C HIS A 83 23.71 -50.96 -12.12
N ASN A 84 24.30 -51.19 -13.30
CA ASN A 84 23.96 -50.48 -14.54
C ASN A 84 23.89 -48.95 -14.38
N GLN A 85 24.91 -48.35 -13.76
CA GLN A 85 25.03 -46.91 -13.46
C GLN A 85 24.01 -46.34 -12.44
N GLY A 86 23.10 -47.17 -11.90
CA GLY A 86 22.19 -46.80 -10.81
C GLY A 86 22.69 -47.23 -9.43
N VAL A 87 22.15 -46.59 -8.38
CA VAL A 87 22.36 -46.96 -6.96
C VAL A 87 21.07 -47.57 -6.44
N TRP A 88 21.17 -48.75 -5.83
CA TRP A 88 20.02 -49.55 -5.45
C TRP A 88 20.07 -49.92 -3.97
N LEU A 89 18.94 -49.76 -3.29
CA LEU A 89 18.70 -50.19 -1.92
C LEU A 89 17.89 -51.48 -1.92
N ALA A 90 18.38 -52.52 -1.24
CA ALA A 90 17.60 -53.73 -1.01
C ALA A 90 16.49 -53.44 0.01
N GLU A 91 15.23 -53.43 -0.43
CA GLU A 91 14.07 -53.35 0.48
C GLU A 91 13.78 -54.72 1.13
N GLN A 92 14.24 -55.81 0.50
CA GLN A 92 14.13 -57.18 1.00
C GLN A 92 15.43 -57.95 0.75
N SER A 93 15.75 -58.91 1.61
CA SER A 93 16.93 -59.77 1.41
C SER A 93 16.82 -60.58 0.11
N SER A 94 17.90 -60.64 -0.68
CA SER A 94 17.92 -61.38 -1.95
C SER A 94 19.30 -61.93 -2.28
N LYS A 95 19.32 -63.01 -3.07
CA LYS A 95 20.53 -63.59 -3.67
C LYS A 95 20.33 -63.73 -5.16
N GLY A 96 21.25 -63.20 -5.97
CA GLY A 96 21.24 -63.40 -7.41
C GLY A 96 20.07 -62.77 -8.17
N VAL A 97 19.25 -61.92 -7.52
CA VAL A 97 18.20 -61.13 -8.18
C VAL A 97 18.77 -59.76 -8.55
N GLU A 98 18.85 -59.48 -9.85
CA GLU A 98 19.36 -58.22 -10.40
C GLU A 98 18.49 -57.03 -9.98
N PRO A 99 19.05 -55.87 -9.56
CA PRO A 99 18.27 -54.76 -9.03
C PRO A 99 17.22 -54.15 -9.97
N LYS A 100 17.40 -54.25 -11.29
CA LYS A 100 16.48 -53.68 -12.26
C LYS A 100 15.27 -54.60 -12.49
N ASN A 101 14.08 -54.01 -12.67
CA ASN A 101 12.83 -54.71 -13.02
C ASN A 101 12.31 -55.73 -11.97
N ASN A 102 12.50 -55.45 -10.67
CA ASN A 102 11.89 -56.21 -9.59
C ASN A 102 11.49 -55.28 -8.43
N THR A 103 10.81 -55.83 -7.41
CA THR A 103 10.32 -55.09 -6.23
C THR A 103 11.16 -55.29 -4.97
N LEU A 104 12.22 -56.10 -5.02
CA LEU A 104 13.15 -56.32 -3.90
C LEU A 104 14.18 -55.19 -3.78
N TRP A 105 14.39 -54.45 -4.87
CA TRP A 105 15.34 -53.35 -4.95
C TRP A 105 14.64 -52.04 -5.32
N LYS A 106 15.09 -50.95 -4.70
CA LYS A 106 14.63 -49.59 -4.99
C LYS A 106 15.79 -48.74 -5.47
N GLU A 107 15.60 -48.06 -6.60
CA GLU A 107 16.57 -47.08 -7.07
C GLU A 107 16.58 -45.88 -6.10
N THR A 108 17.76 -45.50 -5.60
CA THR A 108 17.92 -44.51 -4.51
C THR A 108 18.84 -43.35 -4.84
N ALA A 109 19.42 -43.31 -6.05
CA ALA A 109 20.20 -42.16 -6.46
C ALA A 109 19.28 -40.93 -6.53
N LEU A 110 19.55 -39.91 -5.70
CA LEU A 110 19.03 -38.57 -5.93
C LEU A 110 19.55 -38.13 -7.30
N THR A 111 18.70 -38.17 -8.31
CA THR A 111 19.08 -37.66 -9.63
C THR A 111 19.32 -36.15 -9.51
N ILE A 112 20.15 -35.59 -10.40
CA ILE A 112 20.34 -34.12 -10.50
C ILE A 112 18.97 -33.41 -10.60
N GLU A 113 18.00 -34.03 -11.25
CA GLU A 113 16.64 -33.51 -11.38
C GLU A 113 15.86 -33.53 -10.05
N GLN A 114 16.00 -34.58 -9.25
CA GLN A 114 15.40 -34.67 -7.92
C GLN A 114 16.03 -33.67 -6.94
N ILE A 115 17.34 -33.40 -7.06
CA ILE A 115 18.02 -32.36 -6.29
C ILE A 115 17.48 -30.97 -6.65
N ARG A 116 17.27 -30.67 -7.94
CA ARG A 116 16.68 -29.39 -8.40
C ARG A 116 15.25 -29.17 -7.87
N LYS A 117 14.46 -30.23 -7.74
CA LYS A 117 13.08 -30.14 -7.20
C LYS A 117 13.02 -29.80 -5.71
N LEU A 118 14.12 -29.96 -4.98
CA LEU A 118 14.21 -29.67 -3.54
C LEU A 118 14.74 -28.25 -3.24
N ILE A 119 15.09 -27.46 -4.26
CA ILE A 119 15.51 -26.06 -4.09
C ILE A 119 14.26 -25.16 -4.12
N PRO A 120 13.92 -24.46 -3.02
CA PRO A 120 12.65 -23.73 -2.88
C PRO A 120 12.47 -22.56 -3.86
N VAL A 121 13.54 -22.05 -4.46
CA VAL A 121 13.48 -21.01 -5.50
C VAL A 121 14.37 -21.42 -6.66
N ASN A 122 13.76 -21.90 -7.75
CA ASN A 122 14.48 -22.31 -8.96
C ASN A 122 14.79 -21.13 -9.89
N SER A 123 13.94 -20.10 -9.88
CA SER A 123 14.19 -18.85 -10.58
C SER A 123 13.39 -17.70 -9.98
N VAL A 124 13.88 -16.48 -10.19
CA VAL A 124 13.12 -15.23 -9.97
C VAL A 124 13.15 -14.45 -11.27
N ASN A 125 11.97 -14.17 -11.84
CA ASN A 125 11.84 -13.47 -13.13
C ASN A 125 12.74 -14.08 -14.25
N GLY A 126 12.81 -15.42 -14.32
CA GLY A 126 13.62 -16.16 -15.29
C GLY A 126 15.13 -16.26 -14.98
N LYS A 127 15.63 -15.57 -13.95
CA LYS A 127 17.03 -15.67 -13.51
C LYS A 127 17.24 -16.91 -12.63
N THR A 128 18.31 -17.65 -12.87
CA THR A 128 18.69 -18.87 -12.14
C THR A 128 20.09 -18.75 -11.53
N GLY A 129 20.46 -19.60 -10.56
CA GLY A 129 21.79 -19.60 -9.93
C GLY A 129 21.98 -18.51 -8.88
N ASN A 130 23.12 -17.80 -8.89
CA ASN A 130 23.34 -16.62 -8.04
C ASN A 130 22.50 -15.44 -8.55
N VAL A 131 21.28 -15.31 -8.04
CA VAL A 131 20.35 -14.28 -8.49
C VAL A 131 20.59 -12.96 -7.77
N VAL A 132 21.12 -11.97 -8.49
CA VAL A 132 21.09 -10.55 -8.07
C VAL A 132 19.83 -9.90 -8.65
N LEU A 133 18.95 -9.47 -7.75
CA LEU A 133 17.69 -8.82 -8.08
C LEU A 133 17.86 -7.31 -8.18
N ASN A 134 17.20 -6.71 -9.17
CA ASN A 134 16.95 -5.28 -9.24
C ASN A 134 15.46 -4.99 -9.01
N ALA A 135 15.11 -3.70 -8.94
CA ALA A 135 13.73 -3.26 -8.74
C ALA A 135 12.74 -3.85 -9.77
N GLY A 136 13.15 -4.00 -11.03
CA GLY A 136 12.32 -4.58 -12.08
C GLY A 136 12.03 -6.06 -11.88
N ASP A 137 12.98 -6.82 -11.31
CA ASP A 137 12.80 -8.26 -11.06
C ASP A 137 11.72 -8.59 -10.02
N VAL A 138 11.40 -7.60 -9.17
CA VAL A 138 10.43 -7.74 -8.07
C VAL A 138 9.20 -6.85 -8.26
N GLY A 139 9.06 -6.19 -9.42
CA GLY A 139 7.96 -5.26 -9.68
C GLY A 139 7.94 -4.06 -8.74
N ALA A 140 9.09 -3.65 -8.19
CA ALA A 140 9.17 -2.47 -7.35
C ALA A 140 8.91 -1.21 -8.19
N LEU A 141 8.05 -0.34 -7.67
CA LEU A 141 7.76 0.96 -8.29
C LEU A 141 9.03 1.81 -8.31
N LYS A 142 9.27 2.49 -9.43
CA LYS A 142 10.35 3.47 -9.54
C LYS A 142 9.83 4.87 -9.26
N GLN A 143 10.76 5.77 -8.95
CA GLN A 143 10.48 7.20 -8.92
C GLN A 143 9.78 7.65 -10.22
N GLY A 144 8.68 8.38 -10.06
CA GLY A 144 7.81 8.86 -11.12
C GLY A 144 6.60 7.97 -11.41
N ASP A 145 6.64 6.70 -11.01
CA ASP A 145 5.50 5.79 -11.21
C ASP A 145 4.32 6.28 -10.37
N PHE A 146 3.19 6.49 -11.04
CA PHE A 146 1.93 6.95 -10.44
C PHE A 146 2.10 8.19 -9.54
N GLY A 147 3.15 9.00 -9.76
CA GLY A 147 3.40 10.20 -8.96
C GLY A 147 4.31 10.05 -7.74
N LEU A 148 5.01 8.93 -7.56
CA LEU A 148 5.81 8.70 -6.34
C LEU A 148 7.27 9.18 -6.49
N GLY A 149 7.85 9.88 -5.50
CA GLY A 149 9.32 9.94 -5.30
C GLY A 149 10.17 11.07 -5.95
N SER A 150 9.60 12.14 -6.53
CA SER A 150 10.21 13.48 -6.84
C SER A 150 10.29 13.97 -8.32
N ALA A 151 10.20 15.31 -8.45
CA ALA A 151 10.21 16.26 -9.59
C ALA A 151 9.27 16.02 -10.80
N LYS A 152 9.15 14.80 -11.33
CA LYS A 152 8.26 14.49 -12.47
C LYS A 152 6.79 14.31 -12.09
N ILE A 153 6.40 14.78 -10.91
CA ILE A 153 5.01 14.86 -10.44
C ILE A 153 4.34 16.09 -11.06
N ASN A 154 5.11 17.11 -11.46
CA ASN A 154 4.60 18.28 -12.16
C ASN A 154 4.16 17.87 -13.56
N ILE A 155 2.87 18.04 -13.85
CA ILE A 155 2.34 17.80 -15.20
C ILE A 155 2.88 18.82 -16.21
N GLY A 156 3.63 19.83 -15.77
CA GLY A 156 4.30 20.80 -16.62
C GLY A 156 3.26 21.62 -17.35
N GLU A 157 3.36 21.64 -18.68
CA GLU A 157 2.38 22.23 -19.60
C GLU A 157 1.25 21.25 -19.97
N GLY A 158 1.28 20.03 -19.45
CA GLY A 158 0.22 19.05 -19.62
C GLY A 158 -1.11 19.55 -19.03
N SER A 159 -2.22 19.10 -19.62
CA SER A 159 -3.55 19.48 -19.16
C SER A 159 -3.92 18.75 -17.87
N ILE A 160 -4.45 19.47 -16.88
CA ILE A 160 -5.09 18.87 -15.71
C ILE A 160 -6.41 18.18 -16.08
N ASP A 161 -7.02 18.57 -17.20
CA ASP A 161 -8.30 18.04 -17.69
C ASP A 161 -8.13 16.76 -18.54
N ASP A 162 -6.91 16.22 -18.63
CA ASP A 162 -6.63 15.00 -19.39
C ASP A 162 -7.21 13.76 -18.69
N THR A 163 -8.33 13.24 -19.21
CA THR A 163 -8.98 12.01 -18.73
C THR A 163 -8.29 10.73 -19.17
N THR A 164 -7.35 10.80 -20.11
CA THR A 164 -6.58 9.63 -20.56
C THR A 164 -5.40 9.33 -19.64
N ARG A 165 -5.01 10.30 -18.80
CA ARG A 165 -3.93 10.17 -17.81
C ARG A 165 -4.19 9.01 -16.86
N GLY A 166 -3.14 8.22 -16.61
CA GLY A 166 -3.23 7.11 -15.65
C GLY A 166 -3.54 7.59 -14.24
N THR A 167 -4.16 6.71 -13.44
CA THR A 167 -4.39 6.96 -12.01
C THR A 167 -3.08 7.28 -11.29
N GLY A 168 -3.06 8.28 -10.41
CA GLY A 168 -1.84 8.65 -9.69
C GLY A 168 -1.93 9.96 -8.92
N PHE A 169 -0.82 10.34 -8.32
CA PHE A 169 -0.61 11.59 -7.60
C PHE A 169 0.16 12.57 -8.47
N TYR A 170 -0.34 13.78 -8.63
CA TYR A 170 0.22 14.75 -9.58
C TYR A 170 0.28 16.13 -8.94
N LEU A 171 1.05 17.03 -9.56
CA LEU A 171 1.22 18.41 -9.14
C LEU A 171 0.83 19.29 -10.33
N ALA A 172 -0.14 20.17 -10.12
CA ALA A 172 -0.46 21.24 -11.04
C ALA A 172 0.27 22.51 -10.62
N SER A 173 0.74 23.26 -11.61
CA SER A 173 1.41 24.55 -11.42
C SER A 173 0.79 25.62 -12.34
N PRO A 174 1.19 26.90 -12.24
CA PRO A 174 0.70 27.93 -13.14
C PRO A 174 0.99 27.68 -14.62
N ARG A 175 1.93 26.78 -14.94
CA ARG A 175 2.25 26.38 -16.32
C ARG A 175 1.31 25.30 -16.87
N SER A 176 0.57 24.60 -16.01
CA SER A 176 -0.30 23.50 -16.41
C SER A 176 -1.52 24.01 -17.16
N VAL A 177 -1.95 23.28 -18.19
CA VAL A 177 -3.13 23.66 -18.99
C VAL A 177 -4.39 23.14 -18.30
N GLY A 178 -5.54 23.76 -18.58
CA GLY A 178 -6.85 23.31 -18.09
C GLY A 178 -7.31 23.99 -16.80
N GLU A 179 -8.51 23.64 -16.38
CA GLU A 179 -9.17 24.29 -15.25
C GLU A 179 -8.66 23.75 -13.91
N ARG A 180 -8.10 24.62 -13.08
CA ARG A 180 -7.44 24.24 -11.82
C ARG A 180 -8.16 24.91 -10.66
N PRO A 181 -8.30 24.22 -9.51
CA PRO A 181 -8.88 24.83 -8.33
C PRO A 181 -7.92 25.86 -7.73
N TYR A 182 -6.61 25.63 -7.89
CA TYR A 182 -5.54 26.45 -7.31
C TYR A 182 -4.34 26.54 -8.26
N ASN A 183 -3.55 27.61 -8.13
CA ASN A 183 -2.34 27.81 -8.93
C ASN A 183 -1.23 26.78 -8.64
N TYR A 184 -1.14 26.33 -7.39
CA TYR A 184 -0.26 25.23 -6.98
C TYR A 184 -1.08 24.24 -6.16
N SER A 185 -1.24 23.02 -6.66
CA SER A 185 -1.99 21.98 -5.97
C SER A 185 -1.42 20.60 -6.26
N TYR A 186 -1.34 19.78 -5.21
CA TYR A 186 -1.29 18.34 -5.42
C TYR A 186 -2.69 17.87 -5.79
N PHE A 187 -2.79 16.93 -6.71
CA PHE A 187 -4.06 16.29 -6.99
C PHE A 187 -3.92 14.79 -7.13
N ILE A 188 -4.93 14.09 -6.63
CA ILE A 188 -5.14 12.68 -6.89
C ILE A 188 -6.00 12.61 -8.14
N HIS A 189 -5.53 11.89 -9.16
CA HIS A 189 -6.32 11.60 -10.35
C HIS A 189 -6.64 10.11 -10.35
N ILE A 190 -7.92 9.78 -10.45
CA ILE A 190 -8.40 8.41 -10.50
C ILE A 190 -9.14 8.24 -11.82
N LYS A 191 -8.53 7.46 -12.72
CA LYS A 191 -9.11 7.13 -14.02
C LYS A 191 -9.90 5.84 -13.92
N ASP A 192 -11.14 5.89 -14.39
CA ASP A 192 -12.00 4.72 -14.63
C ASP A 192 -11.89 4.30 -16.10
N THR A 193 -12.12 5.25 -17.02
CA THR A 193 -11.96 5.07 -18.47
C THR A 193 -11.33 6.30 -19.10
N ASP A 194 -11.01 6.27 -20.41
CA ASP A 194 -10.49 7.45 -21.13
C ASP A 194 -11.45 8.65 -21.15
N VAL A 195 -12.71 8.47 -20.74
CA VAL A 195 -13.74 9.51 -20.71
C VAL A 195 -14.38 9.68 -19.32
N ALA A 196 -13.89 8.96 -18.31
CA ALA A 196 -14.41 9.03 -16.94
C ALA A 196 -13.27 9.00 -15.92
N ALA A 197 -13.20 10.06 -15.12
CA ALA A 197 -12.18 10.22 -14.09
C ALA A 197 -12.71 11.03 -12.92
N ALA A 198 -12.03 10.97 -11.79
CA ALA A 198 -12.26 11.83 -10.64
C ALA A 198 -10.96 12.50 -10.24
N GLN A 199 -11.05 13.72 -9.71
CA GLN A 199 -9.92 14.44 -9.17
C GLN A 199 -10.22 15.02 -7.80
N LEU A 200 -9.24 14.92 -6.91
CA LEU A 200 -9.19 15.58 -5.62
C LEU A 200 -7.98 16.50 -5.61
N GLY A 201 -8.19 17.81 -5.61
CA GLY A 201 -7.16 18.83 -5.48
C GLY A 201 -6.93 19.21 -4.02
N ILE A 202 -5.67 19.32 -3.63
CA ILE A 202 -5.20 19.72 -2.31
C ILE A 202 -4.31 20.95 -2.50
N ARG A 203 -4.67 22.04 -1.84
CA ARG A 203 -3.90 23.28 -1.88
C ARG A 203 -2.60 23.15 -1.09
N LEU A 204 -1.51 23.78 -1.55
CA LEU A 204 -0.20 23.67 -0.88
C LEU A 204 -0.02 24.64 0.30
N ASP A 205 -0.69 25.78 0.25
CA ASP A 205 -0.55 26.89 1.19
C ASP A 205 -1.73 27.01 2.18
N SER A 206 -2.72 26.12 2.07
CA SER A 206 -3.86 26.07 2.99
C SER A 206 -4.41 24.65 3.12
N ASN A 207 -5.32 24.46 4.07
CA ASN A 207 -6.00 23.18 4.29
C ASN A 207 -7.23 23.00 3.37
N ASN A 208 -7.29 23.73 2.26
CA ASN A 208 -8.44 23.69 1.36
C ASN A 208 -8.29 22.54 0.36
N MET A 209 -9.41 21.90 0.09
CA MET A 209 -9.48 20.77 -0.84
C MET A 209 -10.65 20.99 -1.78
N SER A 210 -10.54 20.51 -3.01
CA SER A 210 -11.63 20.55 -3.99
C SER A 210 -11.76 19.25 -4.75
N LEU A 211 -12.96 18.92 -5.18
CA LEU A 211 -13.33 17.72 -5.93
C LEU A 211 -13.95 18.13 -7.27
N ARG A 212 -13.67 17.33 -8.30
CA ARG A 212 -14.48 17.30 -9.52
C ARG A 212 -14.46 15.92 -10.16
N ILE A 213 -15.36 15.71 -11.10
CA ILE A 213 -15.45 14.48 -11.89
C ILE A 213 -15.54 14.78 -13.38
N ALA A 214 -15.14 13.82 -14.20
CA ALA A 214 -15.39 13.79 -15.63
C ALA A 214 -16.34 12.65 -15.98
N ARG A 215 -17.31 12.93 -16.85
CA ARG A 215 -18.16 11.93 -17.50
C ARG A 215 -18.26 12.26 -18.99
N ASN A 216 -18.10 11.26 -19.84
CA ASN A 216 -18.08 11.41 -21.30
C ASN A 216 -17.06 12.47 -21.76
N GLY A 217 -15.92 12.58 -21.07
CA GLY A 217 -14.85 13.55 -21.37
C GLY A 217 -15.14 14.99 -20.92
N VAL A 218 -16.28 15.26 -20.29
CA VAL A 218 -16.65 16.59 -19.80
C VAL A 218 -16.43 16.66 -18.30
N TRP A 219 -15.66 17.65 -17.85
CA TRP A 219 -15.42 17.93 -16.44
C TRP A 219 -16.54 18.76 -15.83
N THR A 220 -16.89 18.48 -14.59
CA THR A 220 -17.61 19.43 -13.74
C THR A 220 -16.67 20.53 -13.28
N GLU A 221 -17.23 21.68 -12.90
CA GLU A 221 -16.55 22.69 -12.11
C GLU A 221 -15.94 22.09 -10.83
N TRP A 222 -14.92 22.76 -10.30
CA TRP A 222 -14.33 22.39 -9.01
C TRP A 222 -15.25 22.76 -7.86
N ASN A 223 -15.57 21.77 -7.01
CA ASN A 223 -16.35 21.96 -5.80
C ASN A 223 -15.43 21.89 -4.57
N GLU A 224 -15.39 22.97 -3.79
CA GLU A 224 -14.57 23.05 -2.58
C GLU A 224 -15.22 22.29 -1.41
N PHE A 225 -14.39 21.57 -0.64
CA PHE A 225 -14.80 21.01 0.64
C PHE A 225 -14.78 22.10 1.70
N ILE A 226 -15.96 22.41 2.24
CA ILE A 226 -16.10 23.31 3.39
C ILE A 226 -15.79 22.52 4.67
N THR A 227 -14.84 23.01 5.46
CA THR A 227 -14.43 22.43 6.73
C THR A 227 -15.06 23.18 7.91
N ALA A 228 -15.07 22.57 9.09
CA ALA A 228 -15.50 23.28 10.30
C ALA A 228 -14.62 24.51 10.62
N TYR A 229 -13.38 24.56 10.09
CA TYR A 229 -12.47 25.68 10.27
C TYR A 229 -12.85 26.88 9.39
N ASP A 230 -13.27 26.64 8.15
CA ASP A 230 -13.60 27.69 7.18
C ASP A 230 -15.10 27.95 7.02
N ILE A 231 -15.98 27.14 7.61
CA ILE A 231 -17.44 27.27 7.48
C ILE A 231 -17.94 28.69 7.80
N ALA A 232 -17.30 29.38 8.75
CA ALA A 232 -17.63 30.76 9.12
C ALA A 232 -17.42 31.78 7.97
N ASN A 233 -16.60 31.45 6.96
CA ASN A 233 -16.43 32.26 5.76
C ASN A 233 -17.63 32.15 4.80
N TYR A 234 -18.34 31.03 4.86
CA TYR A 234 -19.49 30.71 4.00
C TYR A 234 -20.83 30.94 4.70
N LEU A 235 -20.84 31.11 6.03
CA LEU A 235 -22.04 31.46 6.77
C LEU A 235 -22.42 32.95 6.60
N PRO A 236 -23.72 33.29 6.60
CA PRO A 236 -24.18 34.67 6.60
C PRO A 236 -23.54 35.45 7.76
N LYS A 237 -22.87 36.57 7.45
CA LYS A 237 -22.25 37.43 8.46
C LYS A 237 -23.29 38.42 9.00
N MET A 238 -23.39 38.52 10.33
CA MET A 238 -24.26 39.48 11.01
C MET A 238 -23.45 40.44 11.89
N ALA A 239 -23.77 41.73 11.82
CA ALA A 239 -23.26 42.77 12.72
C ALA A 239 -24.42 43.44 13.49
N VAL A 240 -24.15 43.88 14.72
CA VAL A 240 -25.06 44.74 15.49
C VAL A 240 -24.40 46.09 15.69
N LEU A 241 -25.00 47.13 15.14
CA LEU A 241 -24.50 48.49 15.17
C LEU A 241 -25.25 49.31 16.23
N TYR A 242 -24.52 50.18 16.92
CA TYR A 242 -25.06 51.19 17.83
C TYR A 242 -24.69 52.57 17.27
N PRO A 243 -25.39 53.07 16.24
CA PRO A 243 -24.99 54.30 15.56
C PRO A 243 -24.94 55.48 16.53
N GLN A 244 -23.85 56.26 16.45
CA GLN A 244 -23.62 57.42 17.32
C GLN A 244 -23.74 57.12 18.82
N GLY A 245 -23.49 55.88 19.22
CA GLY A 245 -23.55 55.42 20.61
C GLY A 245 -22.70 54.17 20.82
N THR A 246 -22.97 53.47 21.91
CA THR A 246 -22.30 52.21 22.27
C THR A 246 -23.32 51.16 22.68
N LYS A 247 -22.87 49.92 22.90
CA LYS A 247 -23.74 48.85 23.40
C LYS A 247 -24.35 49.19 24.75
N ASP A 248 -23.56 49.78 25.65
CA ASP A 248 -23.97 50.11 27.01
C ASP A 248 -24.76 51.42 27.06
N ASN A 249 -24.45 52.35 26.17
CA ASN A 249 -25.15 53.62 26.00
C ASN A 249 -25.58 53.83 24.53
N PRO A 250 -26.66 53.17 24.07
CA PRO A 250 -27.17 53.37 22.71
C PRO A 250 -27.71 54.78 22.53
N MET A 251 -27.61 55.32 21.31
CA MET A 251 -28.27 56.56 20.95
C MET A 251 -29.79 56.44 21.15
N ILE A 252 -30.41 57.49 21.68
CA ILE A 252 -31.86 57.64 21.74
C ILE A 252 -32.32 58.29 20.43
N ILE A 253 -33.09 57.57 19.62
CA ILE A 253 -33.70 58.15 18.42
C ILE A 253 -34.97 58.90 18.80
N GLY A 254 -35.11 60.14 18.33
CA GLY A 254 -36.31 60.97 18.51
C GLY A 254 -37.22 60.94 17.29
N LEU A 255 -38.25 61.78 17.28
CA LEU A 255 -39.14 61.97 16.12
C LEU A 255 -38.40 62.57 14.92
N ASN A 256 -38.85 62.21 13.72
CA ASN A 256 -38.38 62.77 12.45
C ASN A 256 -36.85 62.81 12.30
N THR A 257 -36.17 61.79 12.83
CA THR A 257 -34.71 61.73 12.87
C THR A 257 -34.21 60.84 11.75
N ARG A 258 -33.23 61.34 10.99
CA ARG A 258 -32.51 60.60 9.95
C ARG A 258 -31.08 60.34 10.41
N VAL A 259 -30.69 59.08 10.46
CA VAL A 259 -29.31 58.67 10.81
C VAL A 259 -28.71 57.94 9.61
N ILE A 260 -27.52 58.35 9.21
CA ILE A 260 -26.72 57.67 8.19
C ILE A 260 -25.69 56.82 8.92
N VAL A 261 -25.64 55.54 8.57
CA VAL A 261 -24.77 54.54 9.19
C VAL A 261 -23.93 53.90 8.10
N ASP A 262 -22.65 53.65 8.37
CA ASP A 262 -21.79 52.92 7.44
C ASP A 262 -22.21 51.45 7.36
N ASN A 263 -22.18 50.88 6.15
CA ASN A 263 -22.35 49.46 5.96
C ASN A 263 -21.14 48.71 6.56
N PRO A 264 -21.34 47.82 7.55
CA PRO A 264 -20.24 47.04 8.14
C PRO A 264 -19.64 46.00 7.19
N PHE A 265 -20.25 45.79 6.02
CA PHE A 265 -19.79 44.90 4.95
C PHE A 265 -19.60 45.71 3.65
N PRO A 266 -18.48 46.45 3.50
CA PRO A 266 -18.23 47.31 2.34
C PRO A 266 -18.39 46.58 1.01
N GLY A 267 -19.05 47.22 0.03
CA GLY A 267 -19.27 46.65 -1.31
C GLY A 267 -20.23 45.46 -1.38
N HIS A 268 -21.03 45.20 -0.34
CA HIS A 268 -22.01 44.12 -0.32
C HIS A 268 -23.43 44.61 -0.04
N CYS A 269 -24.40 44.02 -0.73
CA CYS A 269 -25.81 44.14 -0.38
C CYS A 269 -26.07 43.64 1.05
N VAL A 270 -26.88 44.37 1.82
CA VAL A 270 -27.24 44.00 3.19
C VAL A 270 -28.72 44.08 3.46
N ILE A 271 -29.21 43.15 4.27
CA ILE A 271 -30.50 43.27 4.92
C ILE A 271 -30.25 43.94 6.26
N CYS A 272 -30.98 45.02 6.55
CA CYS A 272 -30.88 45.72 7.82
C CYS A 272 -32.22 45.75 8.54
N MET A 273 -32.17 45.68 9.86
CA MET A 273 -33.33 45.74 10.74
C MET A 273 -33.00 46.64 11.93
N VAL A 274 -33.70 47.76 12.04
CA VAL A 274 -33.65 48.59 13.24
C VAL A 274 -34.45 47.91 14.36
N GLU A 275 -33.90 47.97 15.57
CA GLU A 275 -34.59 47.59 16.79
C GLU A 275 -34.58 48.77 17.75
N VAL A 276 -35.73 49.04 18.39
CA VAL A 276 -35.82 49.98 19.52
C VAL A 276 -35.92 49.19 20.82
N LYS A 277 -35.43 49.79 21.92
CA LYS A 277 -35.47 49.21 23.25
C LYS A 277 -36.69 49.73 24.02
N PHE A 278 -37.56 48.83 24.46
CA PHE A 278 -38.71 49.14 25.31
C PHE A 278 -38.85 48.09 26.42
N LYS A 279 -39.01 48.53 27.68
CA LYS A 279 -39.07 47.64 28.87
C LYS A 279 -37.96 46.57 28.88
N ASP A 280 -36.74 47.00 28.60
CA ASP A 280 -35.55 46.16 28.47
C ASP A 280 -35.55 45.06 27.40
N LYS A 281 -36.46 45.15 26.42
CA LYS A 281 -36.50 44.26 25.25
C LYS A 281 -36.20 45.03 23.98
N TRP A 282 -35.45 44.40 23.09
CA TRP A 282 -35.18 44.90 21.74
C TRP A 282 -36.19 44.29 20.77
N GLY A 283 -36.70 45.09 19.83
CA GLY A 283 -37.63 44.61 18.80
C GLY A 283 -37.82 45.63 17.70
N ALA A 284 -38.17 45.15 16.51
CA ALA A 284 -38.39 45.98 15.34
C ALA A 284 -39.68 46.81 15.51
N PRO A 285 -39.63 48.14 15.49
CA PRO A 285 -40.82 48.97 15.71
C PRO A 285 -41.80 48.99 14.53
N GLY A 286 -41.42 48.39 13.38
CA GLY A 286 -42.14 48.50 12.12
C GLY A 286 -42.17 49.94 11.59
N PHE A 287 -42.90 50.15 10.49
CA PHE A 287 -43.16 51.48 9.97
C PHE A 287 -44.47 51.52 9.20
N ILE A 288 -45.31 52.53 9.47
CA ILE A 288 -46.52 52.81 8.69
C ILE A 288 -46.70 54.32 8.55
N TYR A 289 -47.32 54.72 7.43
CA TYR A 289 -47.82 56.08 7.26
C TYR A 289 -49.34 56.12 7.44
N SER A 290 -49.83 56.90 8.39
CA SER A 290 -51.25 57.17 8.61
C SER A 290 -51.40 58.58 9.20
N SER A 291 -51.63 59.57 8.33
CA SER A 291 -51.62 61.00 8.71
C SER A 291 -50.33 61.44 9.42
N GLY A 292 -49.23 60.75 9.13
CA GLY A 292 -47.95 60.87 9.82
C GLY A 292 -47.19 59.54 9.83
N GLY A 293 -45.87 59.60 9.99
CA GLY A 293 -45.01 58.43 10.10
C GLY A 293 -45.00 57.89 11.52
N HIS A 294 -45.24 56.59 11.65
CA HIS A 294 -45.18 55.86 12.92
C HIS A 294 -44.20 54.70 12.82
N GLY A 295 -43.26 54.64 13.76
CA GLY A 295 -42.25 53.61 13.82
C GLY A 295 -40.88 54.11 13.38
N THR A 296 -39.95 53.18 13.19
CA THR A 296 -38.59 53.45 12.74
C THR A 296 -38.19 52.36 11.76
N ALA A 297 -37.59 52.71 10.64
CA ALA A 297 -37.11 51.75 9.66
C ALA A 297 -35.63 51.97 9.34
N ALA A 298 -34.97 50.90 8.89
CA ALA A 298 -33.62 50.94 8.36
C ALA A 298 -33.59 50.26 7.00
N TYR A 299 -32.95 50.89 6.02
CA TYR A 299 -32.77 50.35 4.67
C TYR A 299 -31.37 50.67 4.15
N GLN A 300 -30.82 49.78 3.32
CA GLN A 300 -29.57 50.02 2.62
C GLN A 300 -29.74 51.16 1.61
N TYR A 301 -28.66 51.92 1.38
CA TYR A 301 -28.57 52.99 0.40
C TYR A 301 -27.19 52.95 -0.28
N ASP A 302 -27.17 52.85 -1.62
CA ASP A 302 -25.99 52.85 -2.49
C ASP A 302 -24.86 51.89 -2.06
N ASP A 303 -25.22 50.68 -1.63
CA ASP A 303 -24.37 49.59 -1.13
C ASP A 303 -23.46 49.88 0.08
N ASP A 304 -23.11 51.13 0.34
CA ASP A 304 -22.13 51.52 1.36
C ASP A 304 -22.75 52.14 2.61
N LYS A 305 -24.02 52.52 2.57
CA LYS A 305 -24.71 53.18 3.68
C LYS A 305 -25.99 52.45 4.07
N ILE A 306 -26.40 52.69 5.29
CA ILE A 306 -27.69 52.31 5.84
C ILE A 306 -28.35 53.58 6.36
N ILE A 307 -29.60 53.82 5.95
CA ILE A 307 -30.39 54.96 6.39
C ILE A 307 -31.40 54.46 7.42
N VAL A 308 -31.32 55.02 8.62
CA VAL A 308 -32.33 54.85 9.65
C VAL A 308 -33.21 56.09 9.67
N GLN A 309 -34.52 55.91 9.57
CA GLN A 309 -35.50 57.00 9.60
C GLN A 309 -36.60 56.68 10.62
N SER A 310 -36.82 57.61 11.56
CA SER A 310 -37.97 57.57 12.45
C SER A 310 -39.13 58.41 11.91
N GLY A 311 -40.34 57.99 12.26
CA GLY A 311 -41.58 58.72 11.97
C GLY A 311 -41.66 60.05 12.69
N ASN A 312 -42.46 60.97 12.17
CA ASN A 312 -42.68 62.29 12.77
C ASN A 312 -43.75 62.29 13.88
N ILE A 313 -44.50 61.20 14.07
CA ILE A 313 -45.49 61.07 15.15
C ILE A 313 -44.95 60.21 16.31
N GLN A 314 -44.36 59.06 15.99
CA GLN A 314 -43.87 58.08 16.97
C GLN A 314 -42.67 57.31 16.41
N VAL A 315 -41.75 56.90 17.29
CA VAL A 315 -40.64 55.99 16.96
C VAL A 315 -41.02 54.51 17.18
N LEU A 316 -42.04 54.26 18.00
CA LEU A 316 -42.67 52.97 18.27
C LEU A 316 -44.17 53.19 18.46
N ASN A 317 -44.98 52.44 17.70
CA ASN A 317 -46.43 52.44 17.77
C ASN A 317 -46.93 51.04 18.19
N LYS A 318 -48.23 50.94 18.39
CA LYS A 318 -48.97 49.73 18.76
C LYS A 318 -48.77 48.62 17.73
N PRO A 319 -48.74 47.36 18.20
CA PRO A 319 -48.47 46.18 17.36
C PRO A 319 -49.46 46.03 16.20
N TYR A 320 -50.74 46.35 16.41
CA TYR A 320 -51.77 46.23 15.37
C TYR A 320 -51.65 47.25 14.23
N ASN A 321 -50.85 48.31 14.39
CA ASN A 321 -50.61 49.31 13.33
C ASN A 321 -49.34 48.99 12.51
N THR A 322 -48.29 48.49 13.17
CA THR A 322 -46.93 48.40 12.60
C THR A 322 -46.39 46.99 12.52
N GLY A 323 -47.07 46.01 13.13
CA GLY A 323 -46.54 44.65 13.32
C GLY A 323 -45.42 44.57 14.34
N SER A 324 -45.17 45.63 15.12
CA SER A 324 -44.14 45.67 16.16
C SER A 324 -44.34 44.53 17.18
N PRO A 325 -43.27 43.86 17.66
CA PRO A 325 -43.37 42.81 18.68
C PRO A 325 -43.52 43.38 20.09
N HIS A 326 -43.38 44.71 20.26
CA HIS A 326 -43.54 45.36 21.55
C HIS A 326 -45.02 45.42 21.94
N ALA A 327 -45.30 45.24 23.24
CA ALA A 327 -46.64 45.49 23.80
C ALA A 327 -47.08 46.95 23.55
N ILE A 328 -48.39 47.24 23.66
CA ILE A 328 -49.00 48.55 23.38
C ILE A 328 -48.14 49.71 23.92
N ALA A 329 -47.54 50.48 23.00
CA ALA A 329 -46.64 51.59 23.30
C ALA A 329 -46.80 52.70 22.25
N ASP A 330 -46.81 53.93 22.73
CA ASP A 330 -46.87 55.17 21.95
C ASP A 330 -45.64 56.01 22.34
N LEU A 331 -44.44 55.67 21.81
CA LEU A 331 -43.19 56.34 22.18
C LEU A 331 -42.76 57.37 21.14
N THR A 332 -42.31 58.53 21.61
CA THR A 332 -41.71 59.59 20.78
C THR A 332 -40.18 59.56 20.78
N SER A 333 -39.56 58.75 21.64
CA SER A 333 -38.13 58.45 21.60
C SER A 333 -37.83 57.10 22.26
N ALA A 334 -36.73 56.45 21.84
CA ALA A 334 -36.26 55.20 22.43
C ALA A 334 -34.77 54.95 22.09
N PRO A 335 -34.01 54.23 22.91
CA PRO A 335 -32.71 53.70 22.51
C PRO A 335 -32.87 52.79 21.28
N PHE A 336 -31.98 52.89 20.30
CA PHE A 336 -32.04 52.05 19.10
C PHE A 336 -30.70 51.37 18.76
N ARG A 337 -30.77 50.31 17.96
CA ARG A 337 -29.64 49.62 17.34
C ARG A 337 -30.04 49.10 15.96
N VAL A 338 -29.07 48.72 15.14
CA VAL A 338 -29.33 48.14 13.80
C VAL A 338 -28.65 46.79 13.70
N LYS A 339 -29.41 45.75 13.40
CA LYS A 339 -28.88 44.45 12.97
C LYS A 339 -28.70 44.47 11.46
N VAL A 340 -27.56 43.98 10.99
CA VAL A 340 -27.20 43.97 9.57
C VAL A 340 -26.72 42.58 9.20
N TRP A 341 -27.31 41.99 8.18
CA TRP A 341 -26.90 40.71 7.61
C TRP A 341 -26.35 40.95 6.21
N LYS A 342 -25.16 40.43 5.94
CA LYS A 342 -24.61 40.37 4.58
C LYS A 342 -25.43 39.38 3.75
N VAL A 343 -25.88 39.82 2.57
CA VAL A 343 -26.42 38.92 1.55
C VAL A 343 -25.24 38.29 0.82
N THR A 344 -25.16 36.96 0.82
CA THR A 344 -24.07 36.18 0.20
C THR A 344 -24.34 35.87 -1.26
#